data_AF-A0A939FHT7-F1
#
_entry.id   AF-A0A939FHT7-F1
#
_cell.length_a   1.000
_cell.length_b   1.000
_cell.length_c   1.000
_cell.angle_alpha   90.00
_cell.angle_beta   90.00
_cell.angle_gamma   90.00
#
_symmetry.space_group_name_H-M   'P 1'
#
loop_
_entity.id
_entity.type
_entity.pdbx_description
1 polymer ?
#
loop_
_entity_poly.entity_id
_entity_poly.type
_entity_poly.pdbx_seq_one_letter_code
_entity_poly.pdbx_strand_id
1 'polypeptide(L)'
;PQTPLPVDCAIPLKAAGAGPVVLTLPQMYGARVYFVRDDTLSFYLNPGPALVEPAFATSTDANYARTWSFCEFTFNPDQLYANISYVDLVTALPIGLTLTGTQTHTVAPLPDGAVDRIAADLTAQAARDGQPWDKLVIRSGDGKVLRVISPQNLMAPFFDRPDQMPFRDLWTSYIDQVWEKYRSTDLSIDLQGV
;
A
#
# COMPACT_ATOMS: atom_id res chain seq x y z
N PRO A 1 13.23 19.96 12.63
CA PRO A 1 11.76 19.92 12.45
C PRO A 1 11.45 19.57 10.99
N GLN A 2 10.31 18.94 10.71
CA GLN A 2 9.86 18.72 9.33
C GLN A 2 9.46 20.07 8.70
N THR A 3 9.78 20.26 7.42
CA THR A 3 9.39 21.44 6.66
C THR A 3 8.61 21.03 5.41
N PRO A 4 7.61 21.81 4.94
CA PRO A 4 6.94 21.52 3.67
C PRO A 4 7.93 21.41 2.51
N LEU A 5 7.62 20.59 1.51
CA LEU A 5 8.35 20.58 0.24
C LEU A 5 8.28 21.98 -0.39
N PRO A 6 9.41 22.63 -0.72
CA PRO A 6 9.43 24.03 -1.13
C PRO A 6 9.01 24.25 -2.59
N VAL A 7 8.76 23.17 -3.34
CA VAL A 7 8.40 23.20 -4.76
C VAL A 7 7.06 22.53 -4.96
N ASP A 8 6.25 23.08 -5.87
CA ASP A 8 5.05 22.40 -6.35
C ASP A 8 5.47 21.26 -7.29
N CYS A 9 5.15 20.04 -6.90
CA CYS A 9 5.40 18.82 -7.66
C CYS A 9 4.12 18.21 -8.25
N ALA A 10 2.98 18.92 -8.17
CA ALA A 10 1.72 18.43 -8.70
C ALA A 10 1.71 18.49 -10.23
N ILE A 11 1.19 17.42 -10.85
CA ILE A 11 0.98 17.35 -12.29
C ILE A 11 -0.53 17.18 -12.51
N PRO A 12 -1.23 18.22 -12.99
CA PRO A 12 -2.66 18.14 -13.23
C PRO A 12 -3.01 17.07 -14.26
N LEU A 13 -3.92 16.16 -13.89
CA LEU A 13 -4.48 15.18 -14.83
C LEU A 13 -5.62 15.81 -15.62
N LYS A 14 -5.88 15.25 -16.82
CA LYS A 14 -7.06 15.60 -17.60
C LYS A 14 -8.31 15.01 -16.97
N ALA A 15 -9.48 15.53 -17.36
CA ALA A 15 -10.76 14.94 -16.98
C ALA A 15 -10.84 13.46 -17.40
N ALA A 16 -11.65 12.68 -16.68
CA ALA A 16 -11.86 11.27 -16.99
C ALA A 16 -12.28 11.08 -18.46
N GLY A 17 -11.61 10.15 -19.16
CA GLY A 17 -11.86 9.87 -20.58
C GLY A 17 -11.19 10.82 -21.58
N ALA A 18 -10.58 11.94 -21.15
CA ALA A 18 -9.93 12.91 -22.04
C ALA A 18 -8.51 12.49 -22.52
N GLY A 19 -8.15 11.22 -22.35
CA GLY A 19 -6.85 10.65 -22.71
C GLY A 19 -5.73 10.92 -21.68
N PRO A 20 -4.51 10.45 -21.94
CA PRO A 20 -3.42 10.49 -20.98
C PRO A 20 -2.78 11.88 -20.86
N VAL A 21 -2.12 12.11 -19.73
CA VAL A 21 -1.03 13.07 -19.57
C VAL A 21 0.27 12.30 -19.79
N VAL A 22 1.13 12.79 -20.70
CA VAL A 22 2.38 12.12 -21.07
C VAL A 22 3.55 12.85 -20.42
N LEU A 23 4.39 12.09 -19.72
CA LEU A 23 5.57 12.59 -19.03
C LEU A 23 6.81 11.84 -19.52
N THR A 24 7.93 12.55 -19.64
CA THR A 24 9.24 11.94 -19.87
C THR A 24 9.99 11.94 -18.55
N LEU A 25 10.26 10.75 -18.01
CA LEU A 25 10.95 10.59 -16.74
C LEU A 25 12.43 10.25 -17.00
N PRO A 26 13.37 10.79 -16.20
CA PRO A 26 14.77 10.37 -16.25
C PRO A 26 14.94 8.97 -15.63
N GLN A 27 16.16 8.44 -15.66
CA GLN A 27 16.51 7.31 -14.81
C GLN A 27 16.35 7.69 -13.34
N MET A 28 15.67 6.82 -12.59
CA MET A 28 15.32 7.04 -11.19
C MET A 28 15.29 5.70 -10.46
N TYR A 29 15.80 5.67 -9.23
CA TYR A 29 15.85 4.47 -8.40
C TYR A 29 14.88 4.62 -7.22
N GLY A 30 14.08 3.58 -6.95
CA GLY A 30 13.12 3.58 -5.86
C GLY A 30 12.09 4.72 -5.96
N ALA A 31 11.65 5.05 -7.17
CA ALA A 31 10.75 6.17 -7.41
C ALA A 31 9.29 5.78 -7.22
N ARG A 32 8.46 6.77 -6.88
CA ARG A 32 7.01 6.64 -6.75
C ARG A 32 6.28 7.67 -7.58
N VAL A 33 5.20 7.22 -8.24
CA VAL A 33 4.20 8.12 -8.83
C VAL A 33 2.98 8.08 -7.92
N TYR A 34 2.68 9.21 -7.31
CA TYR A 34 1.52 9.38 -6.44
C TYR A 34 0.34 9.93 -7.23
N PHE A 35 -0.84 9.37 -6.99
CA PHE A 35 -2.11 9.83 -7.54
C PHE A 35 -3.04 10.22 -6.41
N VAL A 36 -3.71 11.35 -6.54
CA VAL A 36 -4.69 11.85 -5.58
C VAL A 36 -5.92 12.33 -6.33
N ARG A 37 -7.10 12.06 -5.76
CA ARG A 37 -8.39 12.47 -6.31
C ARG A 37 -8.81 13.82 -5.73
N ASP A 38 -9.35 14.69 -6.58
CA ASP A 38 -9.99 15.98 -6.26
C ASP A 38 -9.11 17.05 -5.57
N ASP A 39 -7.83 16.77 -5.28
CA ASP A 39 -6.91 17.67 -4.58
C ASP A 39 -5.44 17.34 -4.94
N THR A 40 -4.49 17.86 -4.16
CA THR A 40 -3.04 17.61 -4.20
C THR A 40 -2.60 16.81 -2.97
N LEU A 41 -1.36 16.31 -2.94
CA LEU A 41 -0.74 15.76 -1.73
C LEU A 41 0.23 16.76 -1.11
N SER A 42 0.30 16.76 0.22
CA SER A 42 1.23 17.56 0.99
C SER A 42 2.44 16.72 1.36
N PHE A 43 3.61 17.10 0.86
CA PHE A 43 4.88 16.45 1.15
C PHE A 43 5.72 17.30 2.11
N TYR A 44 6.54 16.62 2.91
CA TYR A 44 7.44 17.24 3.90
C TYR A 44 8.86 16.71 3.73
N LEU A 45 9.83 17.44 4.28
CA LEU A 45 11.23 17.08 4.31
C LEU A 45 11.73 16.98 5.75
N ASN A 46 12.53 15.95 6.04
CA ASN A 46 13.33 15.86 7.25
C ASN A 46 14.56 16.79 7.16
N PRO A 47 15.16 17.17 8.30
CA PRO A 47 16.50 17.77 8.31
C PRO A 47 17.49 16.87 7.54
N GLY A 48 18.31 17.45 6.64
CA GLY A 48 19.18 16.67 5.74
C GLY A 48 18.52 16.34 4.40
N PRO A 49 17.85 17.34 3.79
CA PRO A 49 16.59 17.28 3.02
C PRO A 49 16.18 15.90 2.45
N ALA A 50 15.68 15.02 3.31
CA ALA A 50 15.12 13.73 2.89
C ALA A 50 13.58 13.81 2.85
N LEU A 51 12.97 13.26 1.80
CA LEU A 51 11.52 13.22 1.67
C LEU A 51 10.90 12.43 2.83
N VAL A 52 9.86 12.99 3.44
CA VAL A 52 8.96 12.28 4.36
C VAL A 52 7.84 11.69 3.51
N GLU A 53 7.82 10.38 3.42
CA GLU A 53 6.75 9.67 2.72
C GLU A 53 5.42 9.85 3.47
N PRO A 54 4.30 10.17 2.79
CA PRO A 54 3.02 10.33 3.47
C PRO A 54 2.58 9.03 4.16
N ALA A 55 2.09 9.14 5.41
CA ALA A 55 1.67 7.99 6.20
C ALA A 55 0.19 7.65 5.97
N PHE A 56 -0.10 6.40 5.61
CA PHE A 56 -1.47 5.96 5.29
C PHE A 56 -2.38 5.75 6.50
N ALA A 57 -1.80 5.35 7.63
CA ALA A 57 -2.54 4.90 8.81
C ALA A 57 -2.53 5.92 9.97
N THR A 58 -1.70 6.96 9.88
CA THR A 58 -1.53 7.95 10.94
C THR A 58 -2.57 9.05 10.82
N SER A 59 -3.50 9.12 11.77
CA SER A 59 -4.62 10.07 11.74
C SER A 59 -4.21 11.55 11.76
N THR A 60 -3.00 11.86 12.21
CA THR A 60 -2.43 13.22 12.21
C THR A 60 -1.65 13.56 10.95
N ASP A 61 -1.51 12.63 9.99
CA ASP A 61 -0.89 12.93 8.68
C ASP A 61 -1.79 13.89 7.90
N ALA A 62 -1.18 14.90 7.26
CA ALA A 62 -1.90 15.91 6.48
C ALA A 62 -2.71 15.32 5.32
N ASN A 63 -2.36 14.11 4.87
CA ASN A 63 -3.00 13.40 3.75
C ASN A 63 -3.97 12.30 4.21
N TYR A 64 -4.22 12.16 5.51
CA TYR A 64 -5.00 11.04 6.07
C TYR A 64 -6.43 10.95 5.51
N ALA A 65 -7.10 12.09 5.30
CA ALA A 65 -8.47 12.13 4.78
C ALA A 65 -8.56 12.09 3.25
N ARG A 66 -7.44 12.19 2.52
CA ARG A 66 -7.41 12.29 1.05
C ARG A 66 -7.51 10.92 0.39
N THR A 67 -8.21 10.80 -0.73
CA THR A 67 -8.19 9.57 -1.53
C THR A 67 -6.98 9.58 -2.46
N TRP A 68 -5.98 8.77 -2.15
CA TRP A 68 -4.74 8.73 -2.91
C TRP A 68 -4.12 7.33 -2.89
N SER A 69 -3.27 7.05 -3.87
CA SER A 69 -2.57 5.78 -4.07
C SER A 69 -1.25 6.05 -4.80
N PHE A 70 -0.42 5.02 -4.97
CA PHE A 70 0.86 5.17 -5.66
C PHE A 70 1.24 3.89 -6.40
N CYS A 71 2.10 4.04 -7.40
CA CYS A 71 2.87 2.94 -7.97
C CYS A 71 4.36 3.24 -7.87
N GLU A 72 5.16 2.18 -7.90
CA GLU A 72 6.60 2.23 -7.74
C GLU A 72 7.29 1.85 -9.04
N PHE A 73 8.45 2.46 -9.28
CA PHE A 73 9.32 2.03 -10.36
C PHE A 73 10.80 2.29 -10.06
N THR A 74 11.65 1.53 -10.72
CA THR A 74 13.08 1.79 -10.84
C THR A 74 13.43 1.71 -12.31
N PHE A 75 13.90 2.83 -12.87
CA PHE A 75 14.46 2.90 -14.21
C PHE A 75 15.97 3.12 -14.12
N ASN A 76 16.73 2.09 -14.45
CA ASN A 76 18.20 2.10 -14.45
C ASN A 76 18.74 1.96 -15.89
N PRO A 77 20.06 1.98 -16.11
CA PRO A 77 20.65 1.84 -17.45
C PRO A 77 20.27 0.57 -18.21
N ASP A 78 19.90 -0.50 -17.49
CA ASP A 78 19.68 -1.82 -18.08
C ASP A 78 18.19 -2.11 -18.32
N GLN A 79 17.30 -1.63 -17.44
CA GLN A 79 15.90 -2.03 -17.42
C GLN A 79 14.98 -1.11 -16.59
N LEU A 80 13.68 -1.32 -16.75
CA LEU A 80 12.61 -0.72 -15.98
C LEU A 80 11.86 -1.79 -15.20
N TYR A 81 11.86 -1.66 -13.87
CA TYR A 81 10.96 -2.38 -12.97
C TYR A 81 9.81 -1.46 -12.58
N ALA A 82 8.57 -1.94 -12.62
CA ALA A 82 7.42 -1.19 -12.15
C ALA A 82 6.40 -2.11 -11.48
N ASN A 83 5.83 -1.66 -10.36
CA ASN A 83 4.89 -2.46 -9.57
C ASN A 83 3.76 -1.60 -8.99
N ILE A 84 2.63 -2.27 -8.79
CA ILE A 84 1.59 -1.87 -7.84
C ILE A 84 1.74 -2.82 -6.66
N SER A 85 1.69 -2.28 -5.44
CA SER A 85 1.87 -3.06 -4.21
C SER A 85 0.67 -2.91 -3.29
N TYR A 86 0.24 -4.02 -2.69
CA TYR A 86 -0.75 -4.03 -1.61
C TYR A 86 -0.11 -4.45 -0.27
N VAL A 87 1.22 -4.34 -0.18
CA VAL A 87 1.97 -4.62 1.05
C VAL A 87 1.52 -3.70 2.18
N ASP A 88 1.24 -2.43 1.87
CA ASP A 88 0.80 -1.45 2.85
C ASP A 88 -0.71 -1.27 2.90
N LEU A 89 -1.36 -1.21 1.74
CA LEU A 89 -2.78 -0.88 1.66
C LEU A 89 -3.44 -1.18 0.31
N VAL A 90 -4.77 -1.16 0.33
CA VAL A 90 -5.67 -1.02 -0.82
C VAL A 90 -6.48 0.26 -0.65
N THR A 91 -6.66 1.05 -1.71
CA THR A 91 -7.32 2.37 -1.64
C THR A 91 -8.58 2.43 -2.50
N ALA A 92 -9.42 3.45 -2.28
CA ALA A 92 -10.53 3.82 -3.18
C ALA A 92 -10.08 4.41 -4.53
N LEU A 93 -8.78 4.31 -4.86
CA LEU A 93 -8.17 4.74 -6.11
C LEU A 93 -7.37 3.57 -6.73
N PRO A 94 -8.05 2.63 -7.40
CA PRO A 94 -7.39 1.48 -8.00
C PRO A 94 -6.48 1.92 -9.16
N ILE A 95 -5.25 1.39 -9.19
CA ILE A 95 -4.25 1.67 -10.22
C ILE A 95 -4.05 0.40 -11.03
N GLY A 96 -4.04 0.53 -12.36
CA GLY A 96 -3.56 -0.47 -13.30
C GLY A 96 -2.26 0.00 -13.94
N LEU A 97 -1.45 -0.93 -14.42
CA LEU A 97 -0.14 -0.64 -15.02
C LEU A 97 0.06 -1.45 -16.29
N THR A 98 0.40 -0.77 -17.38
CA THR A 98 0.90 -1.41 -18.62
C THR A 98 2.32 -0.94 -18.85
N LEU A 99 3.24 -1.89 -18.95
CA LEU A 99 4.64 -1.65 -19.28
C LEU A 99 4.91 -2.17 -20.69
N THR A 100 5.32 -1.27 -21.59
CA THR A 100 5.65 -1.59 -22.99
C THR A 100 7.13 -1.38 -23.24
N GLY A 101 7.85 -2.48 -23.50
CA GLY A 101 9.24 -2.49 -23.94
C GLY A 101 9.42 -3.45 -25.11
N THR A 102 10.37 -4.39 -25.02
CA THR A 102 10.49 -5.51 -25.97
C THR A 102 9.26 -6.43 -25.93
N GLN A 103 8.60 -6.51 -24.77
CA GLN A 103 7.32 -7.17 -24.55
C GLN A 103 6.36 -6.20 -23.86
N THR A 104 5.06 -6.52 -23.89
CA THR A 104 4.04 -5.80 -23.14
C THR A 104 3.60 -6.63 -21.94
N HIS A 105 3.68 -6.03 -20.76
CA HIS A 105 3.18 -6.61 -19.52
C HIS A 105 2.06 -5.73 -18.98
N THR A 106 0.99 -6.34 -18.46
CA THR A 106 -0.15 -5.59 -17.90
C THR A 106 -0.57 -6.18 -16.56
N VAL A 107 -0.79 -5.30 -15.60
CA VAL A 107 -1.44 -5.57 -14.33
C VAL A 107 -2.74 -4.76 -14.32
N ALA A 108 -3.87 -5.46 -14.24
CA ALA A 108 -5.17 -4.82 -14.19
C ALA A 108 -5.36 -4.06 -12.85
N PRO A 109 -6.11 -2.95 -12.85
CA PRO A 109 -6.54 -2.33 -11.60
C PRO A 109 -7.46 -3.29 -10.83
N LEU A 110 -7.58 -3.06 -9.52
CA LEU A 110 -8.66 -3.69 -8.76
C LEU A 110 -10.02 -3.30 -9.37
N PRO A 111 -10.99 -4.23 -9.44
CA PRO A 111 -12.31 -3.92 -9.98
C PRO A 111 -13.03 -2.82 -9.20
N ASP A 112 -13.93 -2.11 -9.85
CA ASP A 112 -14.75 -1.07 -9.22
C ASP A 112 -15.46 -1.60 -7.94
N GLY A 113 -15.39 -0.83 -6.86
CA GLY A 113 -15.94 -1.18 -5.55
C GLY A 113 -15.15 -2.26 -4.79
N ALA A 114 -13.95 -2.63 -5.24
CA ALA A 114 -13.13 -3.64 -4.55
C ALA A 114 -12.82 -3.24 -3.10
N VAL A 115 -12.44 -1.99 -2.84
CA VAL A 115 -12.12 -1.52 -1.48
C VAL A 115 -13.31 -1.68 -0.52
N ASP A 116 -14.52 -1.40 -0.98
CA ASP A 116 -15.74 -1.52 -0.17
C ASP A 116 -16.07 -2.99 0.12
N ARG A 117 -15.92 -3.87 -0.89
CA ARG A 117 -16.10 -5.32 -0.70
C ARG A 117 -15.08 -5.90 0.26
N ILE A 118 -13.80 -5.54 0.12
CA ILE A 118 -12.73 -5.96 1.03
C ILE A 118 -13.04 -5.48 2.46
N ALA A 119 -13.46 -4.21 2.62
CA ALA A 119 -13.84 -3.68 3.93
C ALA A 119 -15.03 -4.41 4.55
N ALA A 120 -16.04 -4.78 3.75
CA ALA A 120 -17.17 -5.57 4.19
C ALA A 120 -16.74 -6.98 4.63
N ASP A 121 -15.90 -7.65 3.84
CA ASP A 121 -15.39 -8.99 4.14
C ASP A 121 -14.53 -9.00 5.40
N LEU A 122 -13.66 -7.99 5.61
CA LEU A 122 -12.88 -7.84 6.83
C LEU A 122 -13.78 -7.59 8.06
N THR A 123 -14.81 -6.77 7.92
CA THR A 123 -15.79 -6.55 8.99
C THR A 123 -16.52 -7.84 9.34
N ALA A 124 -16.92 -8.61 8.32
CA ALA A 124 -17.56 -9.91 8.51
C ALA A 124 -16.59 -10.93 9.13
N GLN A 125 -15.31 -10.90 8.76
CA GLN A 125 -14.30 -11.79 9.32
C GLN A 125 -14.07 -11.50 10.81
N ALA A 126 -13.96 -10.22 11.20
CA ALA A 126 -13.88 -9.83 12.61
C ALA A 126 -15.07 -10.35 13.42
N ALA A 127 -16.28 -10.35 12.86
CA ALA A 127 -17.46 -10.90 13.51
C ALA A 127 -17.42 -12.43 13.65
N ARG A 128 -16.66 -13.14 12.81
CA ARG A 128 -16.54 -14.61 12.84
C ARG A 128 -15.52 -15.10 13.86
N ASP A 129 -14.35 -14.48 13.92
CA ASP A 129 -13.22 -14.99 14.70
C ASP A 129 -12.79 -14.06 15.86
N GLY A 130 -13.41 -12.88 15.98
CA GLY A 130 -13.10 -11.89 17.01
C GLY A 130 -11.76 -11.18 16.83
N GLN A 131 -11.03 -11.45 15.75
CA GLN A 131 -9.76 -10.79 15.45
C GLN A 131 -10.01 -9.38 14.87
N PRO A 132 -9.08 -8.43 15.04
CA PRO A 132 -9.29 -7.01 14.71
C PRO A 132 -9.22 -6.70 13.20
N TRP A 133 -9.78 -7.55 12.34
CA TRP A 133 -9.83 -7.34 10.89
C TRP A 133 -10.57 -6.06 10.50
N ASP A 134 -11.62 -5.69 11.26
CA ASP A 134 -12.39 -4.46 11.06
C ASP A 134 -11.55 -3.19 11.28
N LYS A 135 -10.49 -3.29 12.11
CA LYS A 135 -9.56 -2.18 12.41
C LYS A 135 -8.60 -1.88 11.27
N LEU A 136 -8.50 -2.76 10.28
CA LEU A 136 -7.74 -2.51 9.06
C LEU A 136 -8.46 -1.51 8.13
N VAL A 137 -9.74 -1.25 8.34
CA VAL A 137 -10.54 -0.39 7.47
C VAL A 137 -10.53 1.06 7.96
N ILE A 138 -9.94 1.95 7.17
CA ILE A 138 -9.93 3.40 7.42
C ILE A 138 -11.05 4.06 6.61
N ARG A 139 -11.86 4.85 7.31
CA ARG A 139 -13.01 5.57 6.74
C ARG A 139 -12.83 7.07 6.89
N SER A 140 -13.42 7.83 5.96
CA SER A 140 -13.55 9.28 6.07
C SER A 140 -14.58 9.66 7.14
N GLY A 141 -14.64 10.93 7.51
CA GLY A 141 -15.61 11.44 8.49
C GLY A 141 -17.08 11.27 8.06
N ASP A 142 -17.36 11.11 6.77
CA ASP A 142 -18.69 10.79 6.23
C ASP A 142 -18.95 9.28 6.09
N GLY A 143 -18.03 8.43 6.56
CA GLY A 143 -18.20 6.98 6.64
C GLY A 143 -17.78 6.18 5.39
N LYS A 144 -17.35 6.84 4.31
CA LYS A 144 -16.84 6.14 3.11
C LYS A 144 -15.53 5.44 3.41
N VAL A 145 -15.30 4.28 2.80
CA VAL A 145 -14.01 3.59 2.90
C VAL A 145 -12.97 4.36 2.09
N LEU A 146 -11.95 4.89 2.76
CA LEU A 146 -10.82 5.55 2.10
C LEU A 146 -9.80 4.52 1.63
N ARG A 147 -9.46 3.60 2.54
CA ARG A 147 -8.45 2.57 2.34
C ARG A 147 -8.58 1.45 3.36
N VAL A 148 -7.98 0.31 3.03
CA VAL A 148 -7.76 -0.84 3.90
C VAL A 148 -6.26 -1.00 4.05
N ILE A 149 -5.75 -0.93 5.28
CA ILE A 149 -4.31 -1.10 5.57
C ILE A 149 -3.96 -2.56 5.83
N SER A 150 -2.68 -2.90 5.67
CA SER A 150 -2.18 -4.22 6.01
C SER A 150 -2.12 -4.45 7.53
N PRO A 151 -2.14 -5.72 7.99
CA PRO A 151 -1.96 -6.04 9.41
C PRO A 151 -0.69 -5.43 10.01
N GLN A 152 0.42 -5.42 9.25
CA GLN A 152 1.68 -4.84 9.70
C GLN A 152 1.54 -3.35 10.05
N ASN A 153 0.80 -2.58 9.24
CA ASN A 153 0.54 -1.16 9.52
C ASN A 153 -0.28 -0.97 10.80
N LEU A 154 -1.25 -1.85 11.08
CA LEU A 154 -2.01 -1.81 12.34
C LEU A 154 -1.15 -2.23 13.55
N MET A 155 -0.21 -3.15 13.36
CA MET A 155 0.68 -3.67 14.41
C MET A 155 1.84 -2.71 14.74
N ALA A 156 2.30 -1.91 13.78
CA ALA A 156 3.51 -1.10 13.92
C ALA A 156 3.55 -0.19 15.17
N PRO A 157 2.45 0.47 15.60
CA PRO A 157 2.44 1.28 16.81
C PRO A 157 2.61 0.52 18.13
N PHE A 158 2.60 -0.82 18.10
CA PHE A 158 2.63 -1.70 19.26
C PHE A 158 3.94 -2.48 19.41
N PHE A 159 4.97 -2.21 18.59
CA PHE A 159 6.27 -2.91 18.70
C PHE A 159 6.93 -2.75 20.07
N ASP A 160 6.70 -1.63 20.76
CA ASP A 160 7.15 -1.37 22.14
C ASP A 160 6.20 -1.94 23.22
N ARG A 161 5.03 -2.43 22.82
CA ARG A 161 3.97 -2.97 23.70
C ARG A 161 3.41 -4.28 23.13
N PRO A 162 4.24 -5.34 23.05
CA PRO A 162 3.89 -6.58 22.36
C PRO A 162 2.62 -7.26 22.90
N ASP A 163 2.32 -7.12 24.20
CA ASP A 163 1.12 -7.72 24.82
C ASP A 163 -0.19 -7.04 24.39
N GLN A 164 -0.12 -5.85 23.77
CA GLN A 164 -1.26 -5.12 23.22
C GLN A 164 -1.37 -5.25 21.70
N MET A 165 -0.46 -6.00 21.06
CA MET A 165 -0.34 -6.05 19.62
C MET A 165 -1.54 -6.75 18.96
N PRO A 166 -2.21 -6.10 18.01
CA PRO A 166 -3.24 -6.73 17.18
C PRO A 166 -2.70 -7.98 16.49
N PHE A 167 -3.53 -9.03 16.38
CA PHE A 167 -3.16 -10.31 15.74
C PHE A 167 -1.97 -11.07 16.36
N ARG A 168 -1.52 -10.70 17.57
CA ARG A 168 -0.35 -11.32 18.23
C ARG A 168 -0.33 -12.85 18.15
N ASP A 169 -1.45 -13.48 18.50
CA ASP A 169 -1.56 -14.93 18.59
C ASP A 169 -2.25 -15.57 17.38
N LEU A 170 -2.51 -14.79 16.32
CA LEU A 170 -3.29 -15.23 15.16
C LEU A 170 -2.72 -16.50 14.53
N TRP A 171 -1.39 -16.59 14.44
CA TRP A 171 -0.70 -17.69 13.78
C TRP A 171 -0.14 -18.75 14.73
N THR A 172 -0.24 -18.57 16.06
CA THR A 172 0.42 -19.44 17.05
C THR A 172 0.08 -20.91 16.82
N SER A 173 -1.21 -21.26 16.76
CA SER A 173 -1.63 -22.66 16.57
C SER A 173 -1.17 -23.25 15.22
N TYR A 174 -1.14 -22.45 14.15
CA TYR A 174 -0.71 -22.93 12.85
C TYR A 174 0.81 -23.11 12.80
N ILE A 175 1.56 -22.18 13.40
CA ILE A 175 3.01 -22.28 13.58
C ILE A 175 3.34 -23.55 14.36
N ASP A 176 2.65 -23.83 15.46
CA ASP A 176 2.84 -25.06 16.26
C ASP A 176 2.61 -26.33 15.44
N GLN A 177 1.59 -26.36 14.58
CA GLN A 177 1.31 -27.48 13.68
C GLN A 177 2.42 -27.68 12.65
N VAL A 178 2.95 -26.58 12.08
CA VAL A 178 4.08 -26.61 11.15
C VAL A 178 5.33 -27.17 11.85
N TRP A 179 5.64 -26.67 13.04
CA TRP A 179 6.75 -27.18 13.85
C TRP A 179 6.58 -28.66 14.17
N GLU A 180 5.39 -29.09 14.63
CA GLU A 180 5.12 -30.51 14.91
C GLU A 180 5.35 -31.39 13.69
N LYS A 181 4.75 -31.03 12.55
CA LYS A 181 4.91 -31.80 11.30
C LYS A 181 6.39 -32.01 10.95
N TYR A 182 7.18 -30.94 10.99
CA TYR A 182 8.57 -30.99 10.54
C TYR A 182 9.56 -31.41 11.65
N ARG A 183 9.08 -31.86 12.83
CA ARG A 183 9.93 -32.58 13.80
C ARG A 183 10.40 -33.94 13.29
N SER A 184 9.59 -34.62 12.48
CA SER A 184 9.87 -35.98 11.99
C SER A 184 9.75 -36.11 10.48
N THR A 185 9.71 -35.01 9.76
CA THR A 185 9.60 -34.98 8.30
C THR A 185 10.48 -33.86 7.78
N ASP A 186 11.33 -34.16 6.81
CA ASP A 186 12.19 -33.14 6.22
C ASP A 186 11.37 -32.15 5.39
N LEU A 187 11.64 -30.85 5.59
CA LEU A 187 11.15 -29.78 4.72
C LEU A 187 12.21 -29.48 3.67
N SER A 188 12.00 -29.92 2.43
CA SER A 188 12.84 -29.58 1.29
C SER A 188 12.24 -28.40 0.52
N ILE A 189 13.05 -27.36 0.27
CA ILE A 189 12.66 -26.16 -0.45
C ILE A 189 13.66 -25.94 -1.59
N ASP A 190 13.16 -25.94 -2.83
CA ASP A 190 13.92 -25.50 -3.98
C ASP A 190 13.64 -24.00 -4.22
N LEU A 191 14.68 -23.18 -4.06
CA LEU A 191 14.59 -21.73 -4.19
C LEU A 191 14.77 -21.24 -5.63
N GLN A 192 15.07 -22.12 -6.58
CA GLN A 192 15.48 -21.76 -7.93
C GLN A 192 14.61 -22.40 -9.01
N GLY A 193 13.31 -22.58 -8.73
CA GLY A 193 12.34 -23.17 -9.66
C GLY A 193 12.59 -22.80 -11.12
N VAL A 194 12.76 -23.85 -11.95
CA VAL A 194 13.18 -23.80 -13.36
C VAL A 194 12.24 -22.97 -14.23
#